data_AF-A0A9P5ZEV3-F1
#
_entry.id   AF-A0A9P5ZEV3-F1
#
_cell.length_a   1.000
_cell.length_b   1.000
_cell.length_c   1.000
_cell.angle_alpha   90.00
_cell.angle_beta   90.00
_cell.angle_gamma   90.00
#
_symmetry.space_group_name_H-M   'P 1'
#
loop_
_entity.id
_entity.type
_entity.pdbx_description
1 polymer ?
#
loop_
_entity_poly.entity_id
_entity_poly.type
_entity_poly.pdbx_seq_one_letter_code
_entity_poly.pdbx_strand_id
1 'polypeptide(L)'
;MSNPPQKYFQLGGYSPHITWLQHTYDDTALADAIVGIGSPLRGGKRLDEPVDLILGITEHGSSHLLLTGPQVLKLKRISRLSFPSRLPFLASDFESLSPVSFFSVDELVKKLAFHKPKAKGKKSGSDAPADSSQANKGYNPGIKNPYRGAFEHGRILFRILNEALRDLSPDTFGIDDNSWVNEVGISSFVFNTKGVDDRPASERLKNPHVLDIGFCNATLPDITPEYQTARHIVHAGNALLHRQGKKQVFP
;
A
#
# COMPACT_ATOMS: atom_id res chain seq x y z
N MET A 1 -11.21 16.03 22.19
CA MET A 1 -9.85 15.75 22.67
C MET A 1 -9.11 15.07 21.53
N SER A 2 -8.00 15.61 21.05
CA SER A 2 -7.20 14.96 20.00
C SER A 2 -6.56 13.70 20.56
N ASN A 3 -6.61 12.59 19.79
CA ASN A 3 -5.88 11.39 20.15
C ASN A 3 -4.37 11.72 20.19
N PRO A 4 -3.60 11.16 21.15
CA PRO A 4 -2.16 11.32 21.14
C PRO A 4 -1.57 10.75 19.84
N PRO A 5 -0.48 11.33 19.31
CA PRO A 5 0.09 10.89 18.05
C PRO A 5 0.53 9.42 18.13
N GLN A 6 0.20 8.66 17.09
CA GLN A 6 0.55 7.26 16.97
C GLN A 6 2.08 7.10 16.92
N LYS A 7 2.59 6.18 17.74
CA LYS A 7 4.02 5.88 17.89
C LYS A 7 4.37 4.57 17.20
N TYR A 8 5.51 4.54 16.53
CA TYR A 8 6.02 3.39 15.80
C TYR A 8 7.42 3.01 16.28
N PHE A 9 7.66 1.71 16.46
CA PHE A 9 8.91 1.17 16.97
C PHE A 9 9.49 0.20 15.94
N GLN A 10 10.69 0.51 15.45
CA GLN A 10 11.36 -0.34 14.48
C GLN A 10 11.79 -1.68 15.08
N LEU A 11 11.39 -2.74 14.39
CA LEU A 11 11.74 -4.12 14.60
C LEU A 11 12.88 -4.52 13.65
N GLY A 12 14.03 -4.89 14.23
CA GLY A 12 15.19 -5.34 13.45
C GLY A 12 15.77 -4.29 12.49
N GLY A 13 16.68 -4.75 11.63
CA GLY A 13 17.37 -3.93 10.64
C GLY A 13 18.42 -2.97 11.20
N TYR A 14 18.70 -1.87 10.48
CA TYR A 14 19.70 -0.89 10.91
C TYR A 14 19.16 -0.02 12.05
N SER A 15 19.88 0.04 13.17
CA SER A 15 19.54 0.85 14.34
C SER A 15 18.08 0.67 14.82
N PRO A 16 17.63 -0.55 15.18
CA PRO A 16 16.27 -0.78 15.64
C PRO A 16 15.96 -0.08 16.97
N HIS A 17 14.67 0.10 17.24
CA HIS A 17 14.17 0.50 18.57
C HIS A 17 14.04 -0.73 19.47
N ILE A 18 13.55 -1.82 18.89
CA ILE A 18 13.32 -3.07 19.58
C ILE A 18 14.59 -3.90 19.53
N THR A 19 15.23 -4.02 20.70
CA THR A 19 16.46 -4.78 20.91
C THR A 19 16.22 -6.08 21.69
N TRP A 20 14.98 -6.52 21.77
CA TRP A 20 14.60 -7.77 22.43
C TRP A 20 15.37 -8.93 21.83
N LEU A 21 15.91 -9.78 22.71
CA LEU A 21 16.64 -10.98 22.33
C LEU A 21 17.84 -10.73 21.40
N GLN A 22 18.33 -9.48 21.28
CA GLN A 22 19.52 -9.19 20.46
C GLN A 22 20.79 -9.86 20.99
N HIS A 23 20.87 -10.10 22.30
CA HIS A 23 22.01 -10.79 22.92
C HIS A 23 22.15 -12.24 22.46
N THR A 24 21.06 -12.87 21.99
CA THR A 24 21.09 -14.22 21.41
C THR A 24 21.21 -14.22 19.88
N TYR A 25 21.07 -13.05 19.23
CA TYR A 25 20.97 -12.91 17.78
C TYR A 25 19.88 -13.81 17.14
N ASP A 26 18.90 -14.24 17.92
CA ASP A 26 17.89 -15.21 17.49
C ASP A 26 16.65 -14.51 16.95
N ASP A 27 16.67 -14.25 15.64
CA ASP A 27 15.53 -13.70 14.90
C ASP A 27 14.31 -14.64 14.97
N THR A 28 14.50 -15.95 15.23
CA THR A 28 13.42 -16.95 15.35
C THR A 28 12.61 -16.74 16.61
N ALA A 29 13.26 -16.59 17.77
CA ALA A 29 12.56 -16.36 19.03
C ALA A 29 11.80 -15.03 19.03
N LEU A 30 12.37 -13.99 18.40
CA LEU A 30 11.68 -12.72 18.22
C LEU A 30 10.48 -12.86 17.29
N ALA A 31 10.63 -13.56 16.17
CA ALA A 31 9.53 -13.80 15.25
C ALA A 31 8.43 -14.64 15.92
N ASP A 32 8.77 -15.69 16.67
CA ASP A 32 7.81 -16.52 17.41
C ASP A 32 7.01 -15.69 18.43
N ALA A 33 7.66 -14.76 19.15
CA ALA A 33 6.94 -13.87 20.06
C ALA A 33 5.90 -12.98 19.35
N ILE A 34 6.10 -12.65 18.06
CA ILE A 34 5.28 -11.70 17.30
C ILE A 34 4.22 -12.39 16.43
N VAL A 35 4.56 -13.49 15.76
CA VAL A 35 3.66 -14.22 14.83
C VAL A 35 3.43 -15.67 15.22
N GLY A 36 4.12 -16.18 16.24
CA GLY A 36 3.94 -17.54 16.73
C GLY A 36 2.55 -17.79 17.28
N ILE A 37 2.23 -19.07 17.52
CA ILE A 37 0.90 -19.53 17.95
C ILE A 37 0.48 -18.87 19.27
N GLY A 38 1.43 -18.73 20.20
CA GLY A 38 1.22 -18.09 21.49
C GLY A 38 1.31 -16.57 21.46
N SER A 39 1.52 -15.95 20.29
CA SER A 39 1.72 -14.50 20.23
C SER A 39 0.46 -13.76 20.66
N PRO A 40 0.58 -12.78 21.57
CA PRO A 40 -0.57 -11.98 21.96
C PRO A 40 -1.08 -11.09 20.83
N LEU A 41 -0.28 -10.85 19.78
CA LEU A 41 -0.73 -10.07 18.62
C LEU A 41 -1.74 -10.83 17.76
N ARG A 42 -1.77 -12.17 17.82
CA ARG A 42 -2.83 -12.96 17.19
C ARG A 42 -4.19 -12.72 17.84
N GLY A 43 -4.26 -12.41 19.14
CA GLY A 43 -5.51 -12.00 19.78
C GLY A 43 -6.67 -12.99 19.66
N GLY A 44 -6.38 -14.30 19.58
CA GLY A 44 -7.40 -15.35 19.40
C GLY A 44 -7.79 -15.62 17.95
N LYS A 45 -7.19 -14.93 16.98
CA LYS A 45 -7.30 -15.23 15.55
C LYS A 45 -6.90 -16.67 15.25
N ARG A 46 -7.48 -17.24 14.19
CA ARG A 46 -7.16 -18.60 13.75
C ARG A 46 -5.71 -18.68 13.25
N LEU A 47 -5.16 -19.90 13.21
CA LEU A 47 -3.77 -20.14 12.76
C LEU A 47 -3.54 -19.75 11.30
N ASP A 48 -4.59 -19.82 10.48
CA ASP A 48 -4.61 -19.42 9.07
C ASP A 48 -4.73 -17.91 8.84
N GLU A 49 -4.94 -17.11 9.90
CA GLU A 49 -4.99 -15.66 9.79
C GLU A 49 -3.60 -15.03 10.01
N PRO A 50 -3.26 -13.97 9.26
CA PRO A 50 -1.99 -13.31 9.41
C PRO A 50 -1.96 -12.34 10.60
N VAL A 51 -0.75 -12.07 11.08
CA VAL A 51 -0.47 -10.92 11.96
C VAL A 51 0.02 -9.76 11.11
N ASP A 52 -0.65 -8.62 11.24
CA ASP A 52 -0.28 -7.39 10.54
C ASP A 52 0.73 -6.57 11.34
N LEU A 53 1.85 -6.28 10.69
CA LEU A 53 2.82 -5.27 11.11
C LEU A 53 2.73 -4.06 10.18
N ILE A 54 3.49 -3.02 10.49
CA ILE A 54 3.53 -1.80 9.67
C ILE A 54 4.85 -1.75 8.90
N LEU A 55 4.78 -1.50 7.60
CA LEU A 55 5.93 -1.21 6.75
C LEU A 55 5.98 0.31 6.55
N GLY A 56 6.99 0.96 7.13
CA GLY A 56 7.25 2.38 6.92
C GLY A 56 8.28 2.59 5.82
N ILE A 57 7.98 3.44 4.84
CA ILE A 57 8.91 3.90 3.83
C ILE A 57 9.24 5.37 4.10
N THR A 58 10.51 5.71 4.20
CA THR A 58 10.95 7.12 4.39
C THR A 58 10.90 7.90 3.07
N GLU A 59 11.05 9.22 3.13
CA GLU A 59 11.15 10.07 1.92
C GLU A 59 12.33 9.70 1.00
N HIS A 60 13.32 8.97 1.53
CA HIS A 60 14.48 8.47 0.80
C HIS A 60 14.29 7.05 0.27
N GLY A 61 13.13 6.42 0.51
CA GLY A 61 12.80 5.08 0.02
C GLY A 61 13.34 3.93 0.90
N SER A 62 13.96 4.22 2.05
CA SER A 62 14.35 3.17 3.01
C SER A 62 13.11 2.59 3.68
N SER A 63 13.13 1.28 3.89
CA SER A 63 12.05 0.54 4.50
C SER A 63 12.37 0.09 5.92
N HIS A 64 11.36 0.22 6.78
CA HIS A 64 11.43 -0.09 8.19
C HIS A 64 10.24 -0.98 8.53
N LEU A 65 10.49 -2.09 9.22
CA LEU A 65 9.44 -2.93 9.78
C LEU A 65 9.12 -2.41 11.18
N LEU A 66 7.86 -2.11 11.46
CA LEU A 66 7.45 -1.34 12.62
C LEU A 66 6.33 -2.06 13.38
N LEU A 67 6.36 -1.89 14.71
CA LEU A 67 5.26 -2.19 15.62
C LEU A 67 4.66 -0.90 16.15
N THR A 68 3.34 -0.88 16.33
CA THR A 68 2.64 0.25 16.96
C THR A 68 2.89 0.27 18.47
N GLY A 69 2.78 1.44 19.10
CA GLY A 69 2.83 1.55 20.57
C GLY A 69 1.91 0.56 21.31
N PRO A 70 0.62 0.43 20.92
CA PRO A 70 -0.27 -0.59 21.48
C PRO A 70 0.25 -2.03 21.32
N GLN A 71 0.79 -2.40 20.15
CA GLN A 71 1.36 -3.73 19.93
C GLN A 71 2.59 -3.98 20.82
N VAL A 72 3.50 -3.01 20.95
CA VAL A 72 4.67 -3.10 21.83
C VAL A 72 4.25 -3.27 23.30
N LEU A 73 3.25 -2.51 23.76
CA LEU A 73 2.72 -2.64 25.12
C LEU A 73 2.10 -4.03 25.36
N LYS A 74 1.38 -4.56 24.37
CA LYS A 74 0.77 -5.90 24.44
C LYS A 74 1.83 -6.99 24.57
N LEU A 75 2.87 -6.93 23.74
CA LEU A 75 4.01 -7.86 23.80
C LEU A 75 4.79 -7.73 25.11
N LYS A 76 5.07 -6.50 25.57
CA LYS A 76 5.73 -6.25 26.86
C LYS A 76 4.99 -6.90 28.02
N ARG A 77 3.67 -6.69 28.10
CA ARG A 77 2.85 -7.15 29.24
C ARG A 77 2.84 -8.67 29.36
N ILE A 78 2.78 -9.37 28.24
CA ILE A 78 2.58 -10.83 28.21
C ILE A 78 3.93 -11.55 28.21
N SER A 79 4.90 -11.07 27.43
CA SER A 79 6.19 -11.73 27.24
C SER A 79 7.31 -11.19 28.14
N ARG A 80 7.00 -10.29 29.08
CA ARG A 80 7.95 -9.64 30.02
C ARG A 80 9.15 -8.97 29.34
N LEU A 81 8.96 -8.47 28.12
CA LEU A 81 10.01 -7.81 27.34
C LEU A 81 10.22 -6.36 27.83
N SER A 82 11.43 -5.82 27.67
CA SER A 82 11.72 -4.42 28.05
C SER A 82 10.94 -3.44 27.16
N PHE A 83 10.63 -2.24 27.66
CA PHE A 83 10.11 -1.22 26.74
C PHE A 83 11.28 -0.59 25.98
N PRO A 84 11.17 -0.32 24.67
CA PRO A 84 12.22 0.38 23.92
C PRO A 84 12.57 1.72 24.57
N SER A 85 13.86 1.99 24.81
CA SER A 85 14.33 3.23 25.43
C SER A 85 14.51 4.38 24.44
N ARG A 86 14.70 4.06 23.16
CA ARG A 86 14.85 5.05 22.09
C ARG A 86 13.51 5.70 21.76
N LEU A 87 13.55 6.99 21.38
CA LEU A 87 12.38 7.73 20.95
C LEU A 87 11.71 7.00 19.77
N PRO A 88 10.38 6.79 19.80
CA PRO A 88 9.68 6.16 18.69
C PRO A 88 9.63 7.08 17.48
N PHE A 89 9.39 6.50 16.32
CA PHE A 89 9.00 7.25 15.15
C PHE A 89 7.54 7.71 15.24
N LEU A 90 7.24 8.78 14.52
CA LEU A 90 5.93 9.33 14.24
C LEU A 90 5.53 9.03 12.80
N ALA A 91 4.25 9.24 12.45
CA ALA A 91 3.79 9.07 11.08
C ALA A 91 4.51 10.02 10.10
N SER A 92 4.82 11.25 10.54
CA SER A 92 5.55 12.25 9.76
C SER A 92 7.00 11.87 9.43
N ASP A 93 7.56 10.83 10.06
CA ASP A 93 8.91 10.35 9.75
C ASP A 93 8.94 9.46 8.49
N PHE A 94 7.76 9.14 7.94
CA PHE A 94 7.60 8.26 6.79
C PHE A 94 6.85 8.98 5.67
N GLU A 95 7.28 8.69 4.44
CA GLU A 95 6.53 9.01 3.23
C GLU A 95 5.26 8.15 3.16
N SER A 96 5.34 6.88 3.57
CA SER A 96 4.18 6.00 3.61
C SER A 96 4.25 4.97 4.74
N LEU A 97 3.09 4.61 5.28
CA LEU A 97 2.90 3.57 6.29
C LEU A 97 1.84 2.59 5.82
N SER A 98 2.25 1.36 5.50
CA SER A 98 1.34 0.38 4.91
C SER A 98 1.35 -0.94 5.68
N PRO A 99 0.22 -1.66 5.76
CA PRO A 99 0.16 -2.94 6.45
C PRO A 99 0.98 -4.01 5.72
N VAL A 100 1.69 -4.86 6.46
CA VAL A 100 2.36 -6.05 5.94
C VAL A 100 2.01 -7.25 6.82
N SER A 101 1.47 -8.28 6.16
CA SER A 101 0.85 -9.43 6.79
C SER A 101 1.82 -10.61 6.81
N PHE A 102 1.93 -11.30 7.95
CA PHE A 102 2.77 -12.50 8.09
C PHE A 102 1.92 -13.66 8.62
N PHE A 103 1.94 -14.79 7.90
CA PHE A 103 1.19 -15.99 8.26
C PHE A 103 2.01 -16.91 9.19
N SER A 104 3.34 -16.87 9.07
CA SER A 104 4.24 -17.79 9.77
C SER A 104 5.46 -17.10 10.37
N VAL A 105 6.07 -17.77 11.36
CA VAL A 105 7.36 -17.40 11.96
C VAL A 105 8.43 -17.29 10.88
N ASP A 106 8.49 -18.26 9.97
CA ASP A 106 9.50 -18.31 8.90
C ASP A 106 9.43 -17.11 7.95
N GLU A 107 8.22 -16.65 7.61
CA GLU A 107 8.05 -15.45 6.78
C GLU A 107 8.62 -14.21 7.46
N LEU A 108 8.34 -14.04 8.76
CA LEU A 108 8.87 -12.92 9.52
C LEU A 108 10.39 -13.02 9.71
N VAL A 109 10.94 -14.22 9.99
CA VAL A 109 12.39 -14.44 10.08
C VAL A 109 13.08 -14.06 8.76
N LYS A 110 12.57 -14.52 7.63
CA LYS A 110 13.10 -14.16 6.30
C LYS A 110 13.06 -12.65 6.08
N LYS A 111 11.98 -12.00 6.48
CA LYS A 111 11.86 -10.53 6.38
C LYS A 111 12.87 -9.83 7.28
N LEU A 112 13.02 -10.23 8.54
CA LEU A 112 14.01 -9.65 9.46
C LEU A 112 15.43 -9.80 8.92
N ALA A 113 15.77 -10.97 8.39
CA ALA A 113 17.06 -11.23 7.76
C ALA A 113 17.31 -10.30 6.55
N PHE A 114 16.28 -10.06 5.73
CA PHE A 114 16.37 -9.15 4.58
C PHE A 114 16.64 -7.69 4.98
N HIS A 115 16.15 -7.26 6.15
CA HIS A 115 16.41 -5.94 6.73
C HIS A 115 17.73 -5.87 7.52
N LYS A 116 18.38 -6.99 7.83
CA LYS A 116 19.61 -7.02 8.63
C LYS A 116 20.79 -6.45 7.83
N PRO A 117 21.56 -5.50 8.39
CA PRO A 117 22.78 -5.01 7.75
C PRO A 117 23.78 -6.15 7.53
N LYS A 118 24.46 -6.17 6.39
CA LYS A 118 25.55 -7.10 6.17
C LYS A 118 26.73 -6.71 7.06
N ALA A 119 27.33 -7.68 7.76
CA ALA A 119 28.56 -7.49 8.50
C ALA A 119 29.64 -6.93 7.54
N LYS A 120 30.04 -5.67 7.73
CA LYS A 120 31.12 -5.09 6.94
C LYS A 120 32.41 -5.79 7.35
N GLY A 121 33.06 -6.48 6.41
CA GLY A 121 34.48 -6.80 6.56
C GLY A 121 35.25 -5.51 6.83
N LYS A 122 36.20 -5.55 7.77
CA LYS A 122 37.01 -4.42 8.25
C LYS A 122 37.58 -3.56 7.10
N LYS A 123 36.84 -2.55 6.63
CA LYS A 123 37.38 -1.40 5.89
C LYS A 123 36.70 -0.14 6.43
N SER A 124 37.24 0.28 7.58
CA SER A 124 37.08 1.60 8.19
C SER A 124 37.60 2.65 7.23
N GLY A 125 36.80 3.67 6.90
CA GLY A 125 37.32 4.80 6.13
C GLY A 125 36.33 5.82 5.58
N SER A 126 35.00 5.62 5.66
CA SER A 126 34.05 6.64 5.18
C SER A 126 32.97 6.93 6.21
N ASP A 127 32.80 8.22 6.47
CA ASP A 127 31.83 8.84 7.37
C ASP A 127 30.39 8.36 7.17
N ALA A 128 29.70 8.21 8.29
CA ALA A 128 28.35 7.68 8.51
C ALA A 128 28.16 6.17 8.21
N PRO A 129 27.62 5.38 9.17
CA PRO A 129 27.25 4.00 8.91
C PRO A 129 25.99 3.98 8.03
N ALA A 130 26.17 3.90 6.72
CA ALA A 130 25.08 3.65 5.80
C ALA A 130 24.49 2.23 6.03
N ASP A 131 23.16 2.14 6.04
CA ASP A 131 22.43 0.87 6.12
C ASP A 131 22.81 -0.02 4.92
N SER A 132 23.46 -1.14 5.21
CA SER A 132 23.93 -2.12 4.21
C SER A 132 22.99 -3.30 4.00
N SER A 133 21.79 -3.25 4.59
CA SER A 133 20.77 -4.28 4.43
C SER A 133 20.34 -4.45 2.98
N GLN A 134 19.86 -5.63 2.62
CA GLN A 134 19.34 -5.83 1.26
C GLN A 134 18.09 -5.00 1.01
N ALA A 135 17.25 -4.82 2.03
CA ALA A 135 16.03 -4.02 1.96
C ALA A 135 16.27 -2.55 1.61
N ASN A 136 17.41 -2.00 2.04
CA ASN A 136 17.71 -0.58 1.94
C ASN A 136 18.97 -0.30 1.09
N LYS A 137 19.51 -1.33 0.41
CA LYS A 137 20.65 -1.19 -0.48
C LYS A 137 20.31 -0.25 -1.63
N GLY A 138 21.07 0.84 -1.76
CA GLY A 138 20.91 1.83 -2.84
C GLY A 138 20.04 3.03 -2.46
N TYR A 139 19.50 3.07 -1.24
CA TYR A 139 18.82 4.25 -0.71
C TYR A 139 19.77 5.05 0.16
N ASN A 140 19.95 6.33 -0.20
CA ASN A 140 20.84 7.23 0.50
C ASN A 140 19.99 8.26 1.28
N PRO A 141 20.23 8.46 2.58
CA PRO A 141 19.49 9.43 3.40
C PRO A 141 19.58 10.89 2.92
N GLY A 142 20.44 11.21 1.96
CA GLY A 142 20.53 12.56 1.37
C GLY A 142 19.77 12.71 0.04
N ILE A 143 19.20 11.63 -0.51
CA ILE A 143 18.59 11.61 -1.84
C ILE A 143 17.15 11.17 -1.69
N LYS A 144 16.20 12.07 -2.00
CA LYS A 144 14.77 11.72 -2.03
C LYS A 144 14.51 10.67 -3.10
N ASN A 145 13.70 9.67 -2.77
CA ASN A 145 13.31 8.62 -3.69
C ASN A 145 11.83 8.25 -3.44
N PRO A 146 10.90 8.94 -4.11
CA PRO A 146 9.47 8.82 -3.80
C PRO A 146 8.84 7.53 -4.34
N TYR A 147 9.51 6.82 -5.27
CA TYR A 147 8.87 5.72 -6.02
C TYR A 147 8.39 4.58 -5.14
N ARG A 148 9.16 4.23 -4.10
CA ARG A 148 8.75 3.17 -3.17
C ARG A 148 7.60 3.61 -2.27
N GLY A 149 7.61 4.87 -1.83
CA GLY A 149 6.50 5.46 -1.07
C GLY A 149 5.23 5.47 -1.90
N ALA A 150 5.30 5.94 -3.15
CA ALA A 150 4.18 5.96 -4.10
C ALA A 150 3.60 4.56 -4.38
N PHE A 151 4.46 3.55 -4.54
CA PHE A 151 4.00 2.16 -4.68
C PHE A 151 3.19 1.70 -3.46
N GLU A 152 3.67 1.99 -2.25
CA GLU A 152 2.98 1.65 -1.02
C GLU A 152 1.68 2.46 -0.82
N HIS A 153 1.63 3.72 -1.25
CA HIS A 153 0.39 4.49 -1.33
C HIS A 153 -0.64 3.82 -2.24
N GLY A 154 -0.23 3.30 -3.40
CA GLY A 154 -1.11 2.52 -4.27
C GLY A 154 -1.68 1.28 -3.56
N ARG A 155 -0.87 0.60 -2.74
CA ARG A 155 -1.30 -0.56 -1.95
C ARG A 155 -2.30 -0.18 -0.85
N ILE A 156 -2.09 0.95 -0.20
CA ILE A 156 -3.02 1.49 0.80
C ILE A 156 -4.34 1.87 0.12
N LEU A 157 -4.29 2.65 -0.96
CA LEU A 157 -5.47 3.05 -1.73
C LEU A 157 -6.27 1.83 -2.20
N PHE A 158 -5.60 0.82 -2.73
CA PHE A 158 -6.24 -0.43 -3.11
C PHE A 158 -6.98 -1.08 -1.94
N ARG A 159 -6.37 -1.13 -0.74
CA ARG A 159 -7.02 -1.69 0.46
C ARG A 159 -8.18 -0.82 0.95
N ILE A 160 -8.08 0.50 0.85
CA ILE A 160 -9.17 1.44 1.16
C ILE A 160 -10.38 1.13 0.28
N LEU A 161 -10.17 1.07 -1.04
CA LEU A 161 -11.25 0.91 -2.03
C LEU A 161 -11.90 -0.49 -2.01
N ASN A 162 -11.18 -1.52 -1.57
CA ASN A 162 -11.69 -2.89 -1.48
C ASN A 162 -12.20 -3.26 -0.07
N GLU A 163 -12.49 -2.26 0.78
CA GLU A 163 -12.96 -2.42 2.16
C GLU A 163 -12.02 -3.22 3.09
N ALA A 164 -10.82 -3.58 2.63
CA ALA A 164 -9.83 -4.34 3.40
C ALA A 164 -9.21 -3.53 4.56
N LEU A 165 -9.50 -2.23 4.66
CA LEU A 165 -9.15 -1.39 5.81
C LEU A 165 -10.30 -1.16 6.79
N ARG A 166 -11.50 -1.74 6.60
CA ARG A 166 -12.58 -1.58 7.61
C ARG A 166 -12.14 -2.05 9.00
N ASP A 167 -11.26 -3.04 9.07
CA ASP A 167 -10.73 -3.58 10.33
C ASP A 167 -9.48 -2.84 10.84
N LEU A 168 -8.95 -1.87 10.09
CA LEU A 168 -7.72 -1.15 10.45
C LEU A 168 -7.98 0.36 10.58
N SER A 169 -7.72 0.89 11.77
CA SER A 169 -7.88 2.31 12.09
C SER A 169 -7.01 3.21 11.19
N PRO A 170 -7.57 4.18 10.45
CA PRO A 170 -6.80 5.14 9.62
C PRO A 170 -5.64 5.82 10.36
N ASP A 171 -5.87 6.19 11.63
CA ASP A 171 -4.87 6.74 12.55
C ASP A 171 -3.59 5.87 12.66
N THR A 172 -3.71 4.54 12.48
CA THR A 172 -2.57 3.60 12.55
C THR A 172 -1.63 3.71 11.37
N PHE A 173 -2.07 4.31 10.27
CA PHE A 173 -1.28 4.49 9.05
C PHE A 173 -1.02 5.97 8.74
N GLY A 174 -1.44 6.88 9.64
CA GLY A 174 -1.35 8.32 9.37
C GLY A 174 -2.17 8.75 8.16
N ILE A 175 -3.30 8.07 7.90
CA ILE A 175 -4.22 8.41 6.83
C ILE A 175 -5.32 9.28 7.42
N ASP A 176 -5.68 10.34 6.70
CA ASP A 176 -6.82 11.20 7.04
C ASP A 176 -8.16 10.44 6.93
N ASP A 177 -9.24 11.11 7.32
CA ASP A 177 -10.59 10.57 7.19
C ASP A 177 -10.87 10.07 5.77
N ASN A 178 -11.32 8.81 5.69
CA ASN A 178 -11.60 8.10 4.45
C ASN A 178 -13.12 7.94 4.20
N SER A 179 -13.95 8.76 4.84
CA SER A 179 -15.40 8.80 4.64
C SER A 179 -15.81 8.99 3.17
N TRP A 180 -14.99 9.71 2.38
CA TRP A 180 -15.18 9.94 0.94
C TRP A 180 -15.22 8.66 0.09
N VAL A 181 -14.68 7.55 0.58
CA VAL A 181 -14.52 6.31 -0.18
C VAL A 181 -15.86 5.72 -0.61
N ASN A 182 -16.89 5.88 0.23
CA ASN A 182 -18.26 5.41 -0.07
C ASN A 182 -18.95 6.26 -1.15
N GLU A 183 -18.38 7.41 -1.51
CA GLU A 183 -18.90 8.32 -2.53
C GLU A 183 -18.16 8.18 -3.87
N VAL A 184 -17.19 7.26 -3.95
CA VAL A 184 -16.40 7.03 -5.17
C VAL A 184 -17.21 6.23 -6.18
N GLY A 185 -17.68 6.94 -7.22
CA GLY A 185 -18.19 6.32 -8.43
C GLY A 185 -17.07 6.01 -9.42
N ILE A 186 -17.18 4.88 -10.11
CA ILE A 186 -16.36 4.53 -11.26
C ILE A 186 -17.18 4.79 -12.52
N SER A 187 -16.64 5.58 -13.45
CA SER A 187 -17.25 5.79 -14.76
C SER A 187 -16.34 5.23 -15.85
N SER A 188 -16.89 4.38 -16.71
CA SER A 188 -16.22 3.85 -17.88
C SER A 188 -16.71 4.54 -19.14
N PHE A 189 -15.77 4.99 -19.95
CA PHE A 189 -16.02 5.61 -21.25
C PHE A 189 -15.36 4.78 -22.33
N VAL A 190 -16.15 4.35 -23.31
CA VAL A 190 -15.68 3.66 -24.51
C VAL A 190 -16.14 4.48 -25.70
N PHE A 191 -15.30 4.64 -26.71
CA PHE A 191 -15.68 5.39 -27.89
C PHE A 191 -15.16 4.70 -29.14
N ASN A 192 -15.97 4.74 -30.20
CA ASN A 192 -15.55 4.31 -31.52
C ASN A 192 -15.04 5.52 -32.30
N THR A 193 -13.95 5.33 -33.04
CA THR A 193 -13.46 6.31 -34.01
C THR A 193 -13.68 5.83 -35.43
N LYS A 194 -13.52 6.73 -36.40
CA LYS A 194 -13.60 6.38 -37.83
C LYS A 194 -12.56 5.29 -38.17
N GLY A 195 -13.02 4.15 -38.68
CA GLY A 195 -12.17 2.99 -38.96
C GLY A 195 -11.08 3.21 -40.01
N VAL A 196 -11.36 4.02 -41.04
CA VAL A 196 -10.35 4.50 -41.99
C VAL A 196 -10.17 6.00 -41.77
N ASP A 197 -9.01 6.36 -41.22
CA ASP A 197 -8.58 7.72 -40.95
C ASP A 197 -7.14 7.89 -41.43
N ASP A 198 -6.99 8.43 -42.65
CA ASP A 198 -5.70 8.58 -43.35
C ASP A 198 -4.83 9.72 -42.79
N ARG A 199 -5.31 10.41 -41.75
CA ARG A 199 -4.57 11.49 -41.10
C ARG A 199 -3.37 10.96 -40.31
N PRO A 200 -2.31 11.78 -40.13
CA PRO A 200 -1.16 11.41 -39.30
C PRO A 200 -1.55 11.02 -37.87
N ALA A 201 -0.83 10.07 -37.27
CA ALA A 201 -1.13 9.57 -35.92
C ALA A 201 -1.15 10.67 -34.84
N SER A 202 -0.25 11.65 -34.94
CA SER A 202 -0.20 12.81 -34.04
C SER A 202 -1.48 13.66 -34.12
N GLU A 203 -2.05 13.81 -35.30
CA GLU A 203 -3.32 14.52 -35.49
C GLU A 203 -4.50 13.71 -34.96
N ARG A 204 -4.53 12.38 -35.20
CA ARG A 204 -5.59 11.49 -34.72
C ARG A 204 -5.67 11.42 -33.20
N LEU A 205 -4.52 11.44 -32.50
CA LEU A 205 -4.48 11.46 -31.04
C LEU A 205 -4.91 12.82 -30.46
N LYS A 206 -4.54 13.93 -31.13
CA LYS A 206 -4.89 15.27 -30.67
C LYS A 206 -6.37 15.61 -30.93
N ASN A 207 -6.90 15.20 -32.09
CA ASN A 207 -8.26 15.49 -32.56
C ASN A 207 -8.91 14.22 -33.14
N PRO A 208 -9.33 13.27 -32.28
CA PRO A 208 -9.96 12.04 -32.72
C PRO A 208 -11.34 12.30 -33.34
N HIS A 209 -11.64 11.65 -34.46
CA HIS A 209 -12.99 11.64 -35.04
C HIS A 209 -13.84 10.59 -34.33
N VAL A 210 -14.46 10.98 -33.22
CA VAL A 210 -15.35 10.12 -32.42
C VAL A 210 -16.70 9.95 -33.14
N LEU A 211 -17.12 8.70 -33.31
CA LEU A 211 -18.38 8.35 -33.95
C LEU A 211 -19.52 8.31 -32.94
N ASP A 212 -19.28 7.57 -31.87
CA ASP A 212 -20.16 7.35 -30.76
C ASP A 212 -19.37 7.13 -29.47
N ILE A 213 -20.07 7.27 -28.35
CA ILE A 213 -19.53 7.11 -27.00
C ILE A 213 -20.50 6.20 -26.22
N GLY A 214 -19.98 5.10 -25.70
CA GLY A 214 -20.58 4.33 -24.64
C GLY A 214 -20.11 4.85 -23.29
N PHE A 215 -21.04 4.99 -22.35
CA PHE A 215 -20.79 5.37 -20.97
C PHE A 215 -21.51 4.41 -20.04
N CYS A 216 -20.88 3.99 -18.96
CA CYS A 216 -21.52 3.21 -17.89
C CYS A 216 -20.84 3.51 -16.56
N ASN A 217 -21.59 3.44 -15.47
CA ASN A 217 -21.04 3.54 -14.12
C ASN A 217 -20.88 2.18 -13.45
N ALA A 218 -20.09 2.15 -12.39
CA ALA A 218 -20.01 1.12 -11.37
C ALA A 218 -19.73 1.80 -10.02
N THR A 219 -20.02 1.12 -8.92
CA THR A 219 -19.86 1.66 -7.56
C THR A 219 -18.99 0.72 -6.74
N LEU A 220 -17.97 1.27 -6.08
CA LEU A 220 -17.12 0.44 -5.23
C LEU A 220 -17.90 -0.14 -4.04
N PRO A 221 -17.53 -1.34 -3.56
CA PRO A 221 -16.42 -2.17 -4.01
C PRO A 221 -16.71 -3.05 -5.25
N ASP A 222 -17.93 -3.06 -5.78
CA ASP A 222 -18.32 -3.89 -6.92
C ASP A 222 -18.07 -3.18 -8.26
N ILE A 223 -17.05 -3.62 -8.99
CA ILE A 223 -16.74 -3.07 -10.31
C ILE A 223 -17.64 -3.59 -11.44
N THR A 224 -18.70 -4.34 -11.10
CA THR A 224 -19.70 -4.80 -12.07
C THR A 224 -20.41 -3.60 -12.68
N PRO A 225 -20.47 -3.49 -14.03
CA PRO A 225 -21.14 -2.37 -14.68
C PRO A 225 -22.64 -2.29 -14.33
N GLU A 226 -23.08 -1.11 -13.90
CA GLU A 226 -24.49 -0.79 -13.69
C GLU A 226 -25.17 -0.52 -15.04
N TYR A 227 -25.54 -1.57 -15.77
CA TYR A 227 -26.09 -1.44 -17.13
C TYR A 227 -27.34 -0.53 -17.25
N GLN A 228 -28.07 -0.27 -16.17
CA GLN A 228 -29.18 0.70 -16.16
C GLN A 228 -28.71 2.15 -16.35
N THR A 229 -27.49 2.44 -15.91
CA THR A 229 -26.83 3.75 -16.11
C THR A 229 -26.20 3.86 -17.49
N ALA A 230 -26.13 2.77 -18.25
CA ALA A 230 -25.49 2.76 -19.55
C ALA A 230 -26.14 3.79 -20.49
N ARG A 231 -25.32 4.58 -21.16
CA ARG A 231 -25.74 5.53 -22.19
C ARG A 231 -24.91 5.28 -23.44
N HIS A 232 -25.59 5.30 -24.57
CA HIS A 232 -24.96 5.29 -25.88
C HIS A 232 -25.26 6.62 -26.56
N ILE A 233 -24.24 7.43 -26.77
CA ILE A 233 -24.32 8.78 -27.31
C ILE A 233 -23.74 8.73 -28.72
N VAL A 234 -24.58 8.93 -29.72
CA VAL A 234 -24.16 8.96 -31.13
C VAL A 234 -24.07 10.42 -31.57
N HIS A 235 -22.98 10.79 -32.23
CA HIS A 235 -22.86 12.12 -32.82
C HIS A 235 -23.89 12.30 -33.94
N ALA A 236 -24.69 13.37 -33.91
CA ALA A 236 -25.81 13.55 -34.84
C ALA A 236 -25.39 13.53 -36.32
N GLY A 237 -24.20 14.06 -36.64
CA GLY A 237 -23.64 14.01 -38.00
C GLY A 237 -23.33 12.59 -38.50
N ASN A 238 -23.24 11.62 -37.59
CA ASN A 238 -22.93 10.22 -37.87
C ASN A 238 -24.20 9.33 -37.87
N ALA A 239 -25.37 9.87 -37.52
CA ALA A 239 -26.62 9.12 -37.45
C ALA A 239 -27.06 8.49 -38.78
N LEU A 240 -26.46 8.90 -39.90
CA LEU A 240 -26.75 8.41 -41.24
C LEU A 240 -25.76 7.35 -41.75
N LEU A 241 -24.66 7.06 -41.03
CA LEU A 241 -23.61 6.11 -41.45
C LEU A 241 -24.08 4.63 -41.55
N HIS A 242 -25.33 4.32 -41.15
CA HIS A 242 -25.93 2.98 -41.25
C HIS A 242 -27.22 2.87 -42.10
N ARG A 243 -27.55 3.84 -42.97
CA ARG A 243 -28.72 3.67 -43.86
C ARG A 243 -28.34 3.04 -45.20
N GLN A 244 -28.47 1.72 -45.32
CA GLN A 244 -28.71 1.04 -46.60
C GLN A 244 -30.07 0.32 -46.57
N GLY A 245 -31.17 1.08 -46.68
CA GLY A 245 -32.53 0.52 -46.76
C GLY A 245 -33.66 1.54 -46.54
N LYS A 246 -34.81 1.34 -47.24
CA LYS A 246 -36.07 2.10 -47.03
C LYS A 246 -36.64 1.76 -45.65
N LYS A 247 -36.88 2.78 -44.82
CA LYS A 247 -37.43 2.61 -43.46
C LYS A 247 -38.94 2.30 -43.49
N GLN A 248 -39.36 1.23 -42.82
CA GLN A 248 -40.71 1.13 -42.26
C GLN A 248 -40.75 1.95 -40.97
N VAL A 249 -41.77 2.78 -40.84
CA VAL A 249 -42.07 3.52 -39.62
C VAL A 249 -43.02 2.65 -38.80
N PHE A 250 -42.68 2.35 -37.56
CA PHE A 250 -43.62 1.84 -36.57
C PHE A 250 -44.00 2.98 -35.62
N PRO A 251 -45.25 2.98 -35.11
CA PRO A 251 -45.94 4.15 -34.55
C PRO A 251 -45.27 4.72 -33.30
#